data_AF-A0A2M7T6W9-F1
#
_entry.id   AF-A0A2M7T6W9-F1
#
_cell.length_a   1.000
_cell.length_b   1.000
_cell.length_c   1.000
_cell.angle_alpha   90.00
_cell.angle_beta   90.00
_cell.angle_gamma   90.00
#
_symmetry.space_group_name_H-M   'P 1'
#
loop_
_entity.id
_entity.type
_entity.pdbx_description
1 polymer ?
#
loop_
_entity_poly.entity_id
_entity_poly.type
_entity_poly.pdbx_seq_one_letter_code
_entity_poly.pdbx_strand_id
1 'polypeptide(L)'
;MEYTYTMRPDIPFSQYAEEVTRDVFIVVEPIALKIEEGEIDDARHMLGRLTLWFLGQIEAGKLEPWKARNSYFLLNVYLTDNYPGDILGEEAHELIYEGTLLHEYGKDFGPDIGYMRELANRLLEENER
;
A
#
# COMPACT_ATOMS: atom_id res chain seq x y z
N MET A 1 28.51 -2.73 -10.09
CA MET A 1 28.37 -2.31 -8.68
C MET A 1 27.00 -2.76 -8.25
N GLU A 2 26.93 -3.87 -7.54
CA GLU A 2 25.68 -4.41 -7.00
C GLU A 2 25.37 -3.64 -5.72
N TYR A 3 24.25 -2.93 -5.69
CA TYR A 3 23.70 -2.38 -4.47
C TYR A 3 22.76 -3.41 -3.88
N THR A 4 23.27 -4.25 -2.98
CA THR A 4 22.42 -5.02 -2.07
C THR A 4 21.91 -4.07 -1.00
N TYR A 5 20.67 -3.62 -1.12
CA TYR A 5 19.96 -2.97 -0.02
C TYR A 5 19.40 -4.07 0.89
N THR A 6 20.24 -4.54 1.81
CA THR A 6 19.78 -5.36 2.92
C THR A 6 19.03 -4.42 3.86
N MET A 7 17.77 -4.73 4.21
CA MET A 7 17.15 -4.14 5.40
C MET A 7 18.18 -4.23 6.54
N ARG A 8 18.55 -3.09 7.13
CA ARG A 8 19.53 -2.96 8.21
C ARG A 8 19.10 -3.84 9.39
N PRO A 9 19.63 -5.08 9.53
CA PRO A 9 19.18 -6.03 10.53
C PRO A 9 19.71 -5.68 11.94
N ASP A 10 20.51 -4.61 12.02
CA ASP A 10 21.09 -4.01 13.22
C ASP A 10 20.15 -3.04 13.93
N ILE A 11 19.04 -2.63 13.31
CA ILE A 11 18.06 -1.72 13.91
C ILE A 11 16.92 -2.56 14.51
N PRO A 12 16.75 -2.56 15.85
CA PRO A 12 15.65 -3.28 16.49
C PRO A 12 14.30 -2.79 15.96
N PHE A 13 13.35 -3.70 15.73
CA PHE A 13 11.98 -3.37 15.27
C PHE A 13 11.31 -2.26 16.10
N SER A 14 11.65 -2.16 17.40
CA SER A 14 11.18 -1.11 18.30
C SER A 14 11.57 0.31 17.89
N GLN A 15 12.67 0.50 17.14
CA GLN A 15 13.11 1.82 16.66
C GLN A 15 12.34 2.26 15.40
N TYR A 16 11.93 1.31 14.54
CA TYR A 16 11.03 1.62 13.42
C TYR A 16 9.63 2.06 13.90
N ALA A 17 9.19 1.55 15.05
CA ALA A 17 7.94 1.95 15.70
C ALA A 17 7.95 3.39 16.28
N GLU A 18 9.12 4.02 16.41
CA GLU A 18 9.27 5.42 16.84
C GLU A 18 9.21 6.39 15.65
N GLU A 19 9.59 5.96 14.45
CA GLU A 19 9.62 6.78 13.23
C GLU A 19 8.35 6.70 12.39
N VAL A 20 7.59 5.61 12.52
CA VAL A 20 6.31 5.39 11.84
C VAL A 20 5.22 5.33 12.90
N THR A 21 4.15 6.12 12.75
CA THR A 21 2.96 5.98 13.61
C THR A 21 2.50 4.52 13.59
N ARG A 22 2.51 3.86 14.76
CA ARG A 22 2.09 2.46 15.03
C ARG A 22 0.88 2.01 14.21
N ASP A 23 -0.02 2.94 13.92
CA ASP A 23 -1.22 2.79 13.12
C ASP A 23 -0.97 2.33 11.67
N VAL A 24 0.14 2.75 11.04
CA VAL A 24 0.45 2.39 9.64
C VAL A 24 0.88 0.93 9.55
N PHE A 25 1.68 0.45 10.50
CA PHE A 25 2.09 -0.96 10.57
C PHE A 25 0.87 -1.88 10.77
N ILE A 26 -0.06 -1.51 11.66
CA ILE A 26 -1.30 -2.26 11.91
C ILE A 26 -2.14 -2.43 10.63
N VAL A 27 -2.05 -1.46 9.71
CA VAL A 27 -2.81 -1.46 8.46
C VAL A 27 -2.13 -2.29 7.36
N VAL A 28 -0.79 -2.24 7.26
CA VAL A 28 -0.04 -2.89 6.17
C VAL A 28 0.40 -4.32 6.51
N GLU A 29 0.72 -4.60 7.78
CA GLU A 29 1.15 -5.92 8.25
C GLU A 29 0.19 -7.04 7.82
N PRO A 30 -1.14 -6.90 7.93
CA PRO A 30 -2.06 -7.95 7.49
C PRO A 30 -1.98 -8.27 5.98
N ILE A 31 -1.66 -7.27 5.13
CA ILE A 31 -1.47 -7.49 3.69
C ILE A 31 -0.15 -8.23 3.44
N ALA A 32 0.93 -7.82 4.10
CA ALA A 32 2.22 -8.48 4.00
C ALA A 32 2.17 -9.96 4.43
N LEU A 33 1.48 -10.26 5.53
CA LEU A 33 1.28 -11.63 5.99
C LEU A 33 0.57 -12.50 4.96
N LYS A 34 -0.47 -11.97 4.28
CA LYS A 34 -1.15 -12.71 3.21
C LYS A 34 -0.24 -13.03 2.04
N ILE A 35 0.67 -12.12 1.70
CA ILE A 35 1.67 -12.35 0.67
C ILE A 35 2.64 -13.46 1.10
N GLU A 36 3.12 -13.43 2.34
CA GLU A 36 4.02 -14.45 2.91
C GLU A 36 3.37 -15.84 2.99
N GLU A 37 2.07 -15.89 3.27
CA GLU A 37 1.25 -17.12 3.29
C GLU A 37 0.94 -17.65 1.88
N GLY A 38 1.28 -16.90 0.82
CA GLY A 38 0.94 -17.23 -0.57
C GLY A 38 -0.53 -16.98 -0.92
N GLU A 39 -1.27 -16.30 -0.06
CA GLU A 39 -2.69 -15.94 -0.22
C GLU A 39 -2.80 -14.62 -1.01
N ILE A 40 -2.30 -14.62 -2.24
CA ILE A 40 -2.16 -13.42 -3.09
C ILE A 40 -3.50 -12.75 -3.37
N ASP A 41 -4.55 -13.52 -3.67
CA ASP A 41 -5.88 -12.95 -3.94
C ASP A 41 -6.44 -12.24 -2.70
N ASP A 42 -6.24 -12.80 -1.51
CA ASP A 42 -6.65 -12.16 -0.27
C ASP A 42 -5.86 -10.88 0.01
N ALA A 43 -4.56 -10.86 -0.28
CA ALA A 43 -3.75 -9.65 -0.22
C ALA A 43 -4.27 -8.56 -1.19
N ARG A 44 -4.57 -8.92 -2.45
CA ARG A 44 -5.17 -8.03 -3.46
C ARG A 44 -6.51 -7.46 -2.97
N HIS A 45 -7.39 -8.32 -2.45
CA HIS A 45 -8.69 -7.90 -1.89
C HIS A 45 -8.54 -6.95 -0.70
N MET A 46 -7.59 -7.23 0.19
CA MET A 46 -7.32 -6.38 1.34
C MET A 46 -6.80 -5.01 0.91
N LEU A 47 -5.91 -4.96 -0.08
CA LEU A 47 -5.44 -3.71 -0.68
C LEU A 47 -6.60 -2.91 -1.30
N GLY A 48 -7.49 -3.57 -2.07
CA GLY A 48 -8.68 -2.95 -2.64
C GLY A 48 -9.60 -2.35 -1.57
N ARG A 49 -9.97 -3.13 -0.55
CA ARG A 49 -10.81 -2.66 0.57
C ARG A 49 -10.16 -1.51 1.34
N LEU A 50 -8.86 -1.62 1.62
CA LEU A 50 -8.11 -0.59 2.32
C LEU A 50 -8.11 0.72 1.53
N THR A 51 -7.93 0.63 0.22
CA THR A 51 -7.94 1.79 -0.68
C THR A 51 -9.29 2.49 -0.64
N LEU A 52 -10.39 1.76 -0.83
CA LEU A 52 -11.74 2.34 -0.77
C LEU A 52 -12.02 3.00 0.59
N TRP A 53 -11.54 2.38 1.68
CA TRP A 53 -11.67 2.96 3.00
C TRP A 53 -10.88 4.27 3.14
N PHE A 54 -9.61 4.31 2.72
CA PHE A 54 -8.79 5.52 2.76
C PHE A 54 -9.42 6.66 1.95
N LEU A 55 -9.86 6.40 0.72
CA LEU A 55 -10.52 7.40 -0.11
C LEU A 55 -11.77 7.95 0.58
N GLY A 56 -12.61 7.08 1.14
CA GLY A 56 -13.80 7.51 1.88
C GLY A 56 -13.48 8.34 3.13
N GLN A 57 -12.41 8.04 3.86
CA GLN A 57 -12.00 8.88 5.00
C GLN A 57 -11.40 10.22 4.58
N ILE A 58 -10.63 10.26 3.49
CA ILE A 58 -10.05 11.48 2.92
C ILE A 58 -11.16 12.42 2.42
N GLU A 59 -12.10 11.90 1.63
CA GLU A 59 -13.24 12.66 1.11
C GLU A 59 -14.13 13.19 2.24
N ALA A 60 -14.27 12.43 3.34
CA ALA A 60 -14.99 12.87 4.53
C ALA A 60 -14.21 13.84 5.43
N GLY A 61 -12.95 14.18 5.10
CA GLY A 61 -12.09 15.04 5.91
C GLY A 61 -11.67 14.44 7.26
N LYS A 62 -11.77 13.10 7.40
CA LYS A 62 -11.44 12.36 8.63
C LYS A 62 -10.01 11.83 8.66
N LEU A 63 -9.37 11.76 7.49
CA LEU A 63 -8.00 11.31 7.33
C LEU A 63 -7.24 12.29 6.45
N GLU A 64 -6.06 12.70 6.90
CA GLU A 64 -5.17 13.50 6.08
C GLU A 64 -4.51 12.61 5.01
N PRO A 65 -4.50 13.01 3.72
CA PRO A 65 -3.99 12.18 2.63
C PRO A 65 -2.57 11.64 2.83
N TRP A 66 -1.68 12.44 3.43
CA TRP A 66 -0.30 12.04 3.71
C TRP A 66 -0.20 10.85 4.68
N LYS A 67 -1.20 10.62 5.53
CA LYS A 67 -1.24 9.47 6.43
C LYS A 67 -1.53 8.18 5.67
N ALA A 68 -2.48 8.22 4.74
CA ALA A 68 -2.76 7.08 3.84
C ALA A 68 -1.55 6.79 2.94
N ARG A 69 -0.89 7.83 2.42
CA ARG A 69 0.35 7.72 1.63
C ARG A 69 1.41 6.86 2.32
N ASN A 70 1.57 6.98 3.63
CA ASN A 70 2.58 6.21 4.36
C ASN A 70 2.32 4.71 4.31
N SER A 71 1.06 4.27 4.31
CA SER A 71 0.72 2.85 4.16
C SER A 71 1.13 2.32 2.79
N TYR A 72 0.81 3.05 1.71
CA TYR A 72 1.22 2.64 0.36
C TYR A 72 2.74 2.67 0.19
N PHE A 73 3.41 3.69 0.73
CA PHE A 73 4.86 3.77 0.66
C PHE A 73 5.55 2.59 1.36
N LEU A 74 5.11 2.22 2.57
CA LEU A 74 5.67 1.07 3.26
C LEU A 74 5.38 -0.25 2.55
N LEU A 75 4.17 -0.42 2.00
CA LEU A 75 3.85 -1.59 1.21
C LEU A 75 4.71 -1.67 -0.06
N ASN A 76 4.94 -0.54 -0.74
CA ASN A 76 5.81 -0.45 -1.90
C ASN A 76 7.27 -0.83 -1.57
N VAL A 77 7.80 -0.33 -0.45
CA VAL A 77 9.15 -0.69 0.04
C VAL A 77 9.22 -2.18 0.34
N TYR A 78 8.25 -2.71 1.10
CA TYR A 78 8.20 -4.13 1.44
C TYR A 78 8.19 -5.04 0.20
N LEU A 79 7.35 -4.72 -0.80
CA LEU A 79 7.29 -5.48 -2.05
C LEU A 79 8.59 -5.39 -2.84
N THR A 80 9.17 -4.19 -2.95
CA THR A 80 10.42 -3.97 -3.68
C THR A 80 11.57 -4.78 -3.08
N ASP A 81 11.65 -4.85 -1.75
CA ASP A 81 12.74 -5.52 -1.04
C ASP A 81 12.59 -7.05 -1.02
N ASN A 82 11.36 -7.58 -0.90
CA ASN A 82 11.13 -9.00 -0.64
C ASN A 82 10.60 -9.79 -1.85
N TYR A 83 9.91 -9.12 -2.78
CA TYR A 83 9.23 -9.76 -3.91
C TYR A 83 9.53 -9.02 -5.23
N PRO A 84 10.79 -9.10 -5.72
CA PRO A 84 11.15 -8.46 -6.98
C PRO A 84 10.37 -9.09 -8.15
N GLY A 85 9.39 -8.37 -8.67
CA GLY A 85 8.49 -8.84 -9.73
C GLY A 85 7.06 -8.36 -9.51
N ASP A 86 6.15 -8.92 -10.29
CA ASP A 86 4.73 -8.55 -10.28
C ASP A 86 3.90 -9.60 -9.51
N ILE A 87 4.19 -9.76 -8.21
CA ILE A 87 3.54 -10.81 -7.39
C ILE A 87 2.06 -10.51 -7.14
N LEU A 88 1.70 -9.22 -7.03
CA LEU A 88 0.32 -8.80 -6.80
C LEU A 88 -0.43 -8.49 -8.08
N GLY A 89 0.21 -8.50 -9.25
CA GLY A 89 -0.35 -8.10 -10.54
C GLY A 89 -0.34 -6.59 -10.79
N GLU A 90 -0.31 -6.24 -12.06
CA GLU A 90 -0.19 -4.86 -12.58
C GLU A 90 -1.14 -3.88 -11.88
N GLU A 91 -2.43 -4.23 -11.75
CA GLU A 91 -3.42 -3.35 -11.14
C GLU A 91 -3.10 -3.01 -9.68
N ALA A 92 -2.61 -3.98 -8.90
CA ALA A 92 -2.26 -3.78 -7.51
C ALA A 92 -0.99 -2.92 -7.37
N HIS A 93 0.00 -3.13 -8.24
CA HIS A 93 1.21 -2.30 -8.26
C HIS A 93 0.92 -0.86 -8.64
N GLU A 94 0.07 -0.64 -9.64
CA GLU A 94 -0.34 0.69 -10.06
C GLU A 94 -1.14 1.41 -8.97
N LEU A 95 -2.03 0.68 -8.29
CA LEU A 95 -2.79 1.21 -7.15
C LEU A 95 -1.88 1.64 -6.00
N ILE A 96 -0.84 0.83 -5.70
CA ILE A 96 0.16 1.16 -4.69
C ILE A 96 0.93 2.41 -5.11
N TYR A 97 1.35 2.49 -6.37
CA TYR A 97 2.07 3.63 -6.92
C TYR A 97 1.26 4.93 -6.79
N GLU A 98 0.02 4.95 -7.28
CA GLU A 98 -0.90 6.10 -7.16
C GLU A 98 -1.10 6.49 -5.69
N GLY A 99 -1.25 5.49 -4.81
CA GLY A 99 -1.35 5.71 -3.36
C GLY A 99 -0.14 6.42 -2.76
N THR A 100 1.07 6.24 -3.32
CA THR A 100 2.26 6.98 -2.86
C THR A 100 2.20 8.48 -3.20
N LEU A 101 1.38 8.87 -4.17
CA LEU A 101 1.19 10.26 -4.61
C LEU A 101 0.17 11.02 -3.76
N LEU A 102 -0.53 10.39 -2.81
CA LEU A 102 -1.56 11.02 -1.96
C LEU A 102 -1.11 12.26 -1.18
N HIS A 103 0.19 12.50 -1.02
CA HIS A 103 0.70 13.76 -0.47
C HIS A 103 0.42 14.99 -1.37
N GLU A 104 0.13 14.78 -2.65
CA GLU A 104 -0.26 15.80 -3.63
C GLU A 104 -1.78 15.85 -3.88
N TYR A 105 -2.60 15.23 -3.02
CA TYR A 105 -4.06 15.20 -3.16
C TYR A 105 -4.67 16.61 -3.37
N GLY A 106 -5.53 16.73 -4.39
CA GLY A 106 -6.22 17.97 -4.76
C GLY A 106 -5.40 18.93 -5.63
N LYS A 107 -4.19 18.54 -6.03
CA LYS A 107 -3.35 19.30 -6.98
C LYS A 107 -3.47 18.75 -8.39
N ASP A 108 -3.11 19.55 -9.39
CA ASP A 108 -3.18 19.20 -10.82
C ASP A 108 -2.34 17.96 -11.19
N PHE A 109 -1.26 17.71 -10.45
CA PHE A 109 -0.37 16.55 -10.62
C PHE A 109 -0.45 15.59 -9.43
N GLY A 110 -1.59 15.58 -8.73
CA GLY A 110 -1.88 14.64 -7.65
C GLY A 110 -2.42 13.30 -8.17
N PRO A 111 -2.72 12.35 -7.26
CA PRO A 111 -3.26 11.06 -7.64
C PRO A 111 -4.66 11.19 -8.23
N ASP A 112 -4.97 10.33 -9.19
CA ASP A 112 -6.33 10.19 -9.71
C ASP A 112 -7.13 9.26 -8.80
N ILE A 113 -7.88 9.84 -7.87
CA ILE A 113 -8.76 9.11 -6.95
C ILE A 113 -9.92 8.38 -7.64
N GLY A 114 -10.31 8.80 -8.85
CA GLY A 114 -11.27 8.06 -9.67
C GLY A 114 -10.65 6.75 -10.16
N TYR A 115 -9.43 6.85 -10.69
CA TYR A 115 -8.65 5.71 -11.15
C TYR A 115 -8.29 4.74 -10.02
N MET A 116 -7.84 5.26 -8.86
CA MET A 116 -7.60 4.42 -7.68
C MET A 116 -8.84 3.63 -7.26
N ARG A 117 -10.03 4.25 -7.31
CA ARG A 117 -11.29 3.56 -7.00
C ARG A 117 -11.60 2.48 -8.02
N GLU A 118 -11.33 2.72 -9.29
CA GLU A 118 -11.50 1.73 -10.36
C GLU A 118 -10.58 0.51 -10.14
N LEU A 119 -9.27 0.73 -9.95
CA LEU A 119 -8.30 -0.33 -9.66
C LEU A 119 -8.71 -1.13 -8.42
N ALA A 120 -9.08 -0.44 -7.33
CA ALA A 120 -9.51 -1.09 -6.10
C ALA A 120 -10.75 -1.98 -6.29
N ASN A 121 -11.72 -1.57 -7.10
CA ASN A 121 -12.90 -2.40 -7.39
C ASN A 121 -12.55 -3.59 -8.30
N ARG A 122 -11.67 -3.42 -9.30
CA ARG A 122 -11.22 -4.55 -10.13
C ARG A 122 -10.55 -5.64 -9.28
N LEU A 123 -9.69 -5.23 -8.33
CA LEU A 123 -9.09 -6.17 -7.37
C LEU A 123 -10.13 -6.92 -6.53
N LEU A 124 -11.34 -6.39 -6.35
CA LEU A 124 -12.45 -7.03 -5.63
C LEU A 124 -13.33 -7.92 -6.49
N GLU A 125 -13.38 -7.68 -7.81
CA GLU A 125 -14.25 -8.39 -8.76
C GLU A 125 -13.60 -9.64 -9.38
N GLU A 126 -12.27 -9.76 -9.31
CA GLU A 126 -11.51 -10.89 -9.90
C GLU A 126 -11.90 -12.27 -9.37
N ASN A 127 -12.66 -12.33 -8.28
CA ASN A 127 -13.15 -13.56 -7.66
C ASN A 127 -14.54 -14.02 -8.15
N GLU A 128 -15.23 -13.25 -9.01
CA GLU A 128 -16.53 -13.64 -9.57
C GLU A 128 -16.44 -14.34 -10.94
N ARG A 129 -15.23 -14.72 -11.40
CA ARG A 129 -15.01 -15.45 -12.66
C ARG A 129 -14.34 -16.79 -12.44
#